data_AF-X1E7E4-F1
#
_entry.id   AF-X1E7E4-F1
#
_cell.length_a   1.000
_cell.length_b   1.000
_cell.length_c   1.000
_cell.angle_alpha   90.00
_cell.angle_beta   90.00
_cell.angle_gamma   90.00
#
_symmetry.space_group_name_H-M   'P 1'
#
loop_
_entity.id
_entity.type
_entity.pdbx_description
1 polymer ?
#
loop_
_entity_poly.entity_id
_entity_poly.type
_entity_poly.pdbx_seq_one_letter_code
_entity_poly.pdbx_strand_id
1 'polypeptide(L)'
;MMSEELKNFRNKLKIANEKAYSEVEANFANLVALLNQLDPIKLISQLTLTFLTVPEGQFNDESSDIHKWARWIEFLTGYLLAHNYPQNVKTEIDGEDLKNAEDSLSKYFSSVSFYLISERPNVGKDREIDLVIHLAKNDSLYVRGESYPHQLRNVAHDIYAQHNEWFTQNLGFTISDALSISRSIIDEYNRRINDEKQSCKKQAREYVEELIKKG
;
A
#
# COMPACT_ATOMS: atom_id res chain seq x y z
N MET A 1 36.78 -9.63 3.80
CA MET A 1 36.23 -10.87 3.22
C MET A 1 34.88 -11.14 3.84
N MET A 2 33.86 -11.40 3.02
CA MET A 2 32.53 -11.78 3.52
C MET A 2 32.59 -13.23 4.01
N SER A 3 32.09 -13.52 5.22
CA SER A 3 32.13 -14.88 5.78
C SER A 3 31.39 -15.87 4.87
N GLU A 4 31.84 -17.12 4.86
CA GLU A 4 31.23 -18.22 4.11
C GLU A 4 29.73 -18.37 4.47
N GLU A 5 29.41 -18.17 5.75
CA GLU A 5 28.04 -18.16 6.29
C GLU A 5 27.17 -17.06 5.68
N LEU A 6 27.69 -15.84 5.55
CA LEU A 6 26.98 -14.74 4.90
C LEU A 6 26.71 -15.07 3.44
N LYS A 7 27.67 -15.61 2.69
CA LYS A 7 27.46 -16.02 1.28
C LYS A 7 26.38 -17.09 1.16
N ASN A 8 26.40 -18.11 2.02
CA ASN A 8 25.41 -19.18 2.02
C ASN A 8 24.00 -18.65 2.35
N PHE A 9 23.89 -17.78 3.37
CA PHE A 9 22.62 -17.13 3.70
C PHE A 9 22.08 -16.28 2.55
N ARG A 10 22.96 -15.54 1.84
CA ARG A 10 22.56 -14.77 0.64
C ARG A 10 22.00 -15.65 -0.47
N ASN A 11 22.66 -16.76 -0.79
CA ASN A 11 22.19 -17.67 -1.82
C ASN A 11 20.84 -18.29 -1.47
N LYS A 12 20.65 -18.71 -0.21
CA LYS A 12 19.36 -19.24 0.27
C LYS A 12 18.24 -18.21 0.15
N LEU A 13 18.50 -16.96 0.52
CA LEU A 13 17.52 -15.88 0.37
C LEU A 13 17.18 -15.59 -1.09
N LYS A 14 18.17 -15.63 -2.00
CA LYS A 14 17.93 -15.44 -3.43
C LYS A 14 17.02 -16.53 -3.99
N ILE A 15 17.31 -17.80 -3.69
CA ILE A 15 16.47 -18.94 -4.11
C ILE A 15 15.06 -18.82 -3.51
N ALA A 16 14.96 -18.43 -2.23
CA ALA A 16 13.68 -18.20 -1.58
C ALA A 16 12.89 -17.07 -2.26
N ASN A 17 13.54 -15.98 -2.67
CA ASN A 17 12.90 -14.86 -3.36
C ASN A 17 12.42 -15.24 -4.78
N GLU A 18 13.22 -15.96 -5.55
CA GLU A 18 12.82 -16.48 -6.88
C GLU A 18 11.62 -17.42 -6.79
N LYS A 19 11.60 -18.27 -5.76
CA LYS A 19 10.46 -19.12 -5.45
C LYS A 19 9.24 -18.29 -5.04
N ALA A 20 9.42 -17.32 -4.15
CA ALA A 20 8.36 -16.42 -3.70
C ALA A 20 7.71 -15.66 -4.86
N TYR A 21 8.54 -15.16 -5.79
CA TYR A 21 8.06 -14.47 -6.99
C TYR A 21 7.19 -15.39 -7.86
N SER A 22 7.66 -16.61 -8.14
CA SER A 22 6.87 -17.61 -8.88
C SER A 22 5.55 -17.95 -8.18
N GLU A 23 5.55 -18.04 -6.85
CA GLU A 23 4.35 -18.27 -6.05
C GLU A 23 3.38 -17.07 -6.10
N VAL A 24 3.88 -15.84 -6.12
CA VAL A 24 3.06 -14.63 -6.31
C VAL A 24 2.34 -14.69 -7.65
N GLU A 25 3.05 -14.97 -8.74
CA GLU A 25 2.46 -15.07 -10.08
C GLU A 25 1.41 -16.18 -10.16
N ALA A 26 1.73 -17.37 -9.65
CA ALA A 26 0.81 -18.51 -9.66
C ALA A 26 -0.46 -18.24 -8.82
N ASN A 27 -0.30 -17.71 -7.60
CA ASN A 27 -1.43 -17.41 -6.72
C ASN A 27 -2.27 -16.26 -7.26
N PHE A 28 -1.66 -15.26 -7.91
CA PHE A 28 -2.38 -14.20 -8.60
C PHE A 28 -3.20 -14.75 -9.76
N ALA A 29 -2.62 -15.61 -10.61
CA ALA A 29 -3.34 -16.23 -11.71
C ALA A 29 -4.54 -17.06 -11.22
N ASN A 30 -4.38 -17.81 -10.13
CA ASN A 30 -5.46 -18.56 -9.50
C ASN A 30 -6.57 -17.64 -8.97
N LEU A 31 -6.19 -16.55 -8.29
CA LEU A 31 -7.14 -15.55 -7.81
C LEU A 31 -7.93 -14.95 -8.98
N VAL A 32 -7.25 -14.54 -10.05
CA VAL A 32 -7.91 -13.99 -11.25
C VAL A 32 -8.85 -15.00 -11.89
N ALA A 33 -8.44 -16.27 -11.98
CA ALA A 33 -9.29 -17.33 -12.53
C ALA A 33 -10.57 -17.52 -11.71
N LEU A 34 -10.50 -17.41 -10.38
CA LEU A 34 -11.66 -17.42 -9.50
C LEU A 34 -12.54 -16.18 -9.72
N LEU A 35 -11.95 -14.99 -9.72
CA LEU A 35 -12.68 -13.72 -9.88
C LEU A 35 -13.44 -13.64 -11.20
N ASN A 36 -12.90 -14.22 -12.27
CA ASN A 36 -13.57 -14.28 -13.57
C ASN A 36 -14.81 -15.19 -13.61
N GLN A 37 -15.04 -16.00 -12.58
CA GLN A 37 -16.19 -16.90 -12.48
C GLN A 37 -17.34 -16.30 -11.66
N LEU A 38 -17.08 -15.23 -10.89
CA LEU A 38 -18.01 -14.66 -9.92
C LEU A 38 -18.43 -13.25 -10.35
N ASP A 39 -19.69 -12.87 -10.08
CA ASP A 39 -20.16 -11.51 -10.30
C ASP A 39 -19.35 -10.53 -9.41
N PRO A 40 -18.58 -9.60 -9.99
CA PRO A 40 -17.74 -8.66 -9.24
C PRO A 40 -18.51 -7.83 -8.21
N ILE A 41 -19.70 -7.35 -8.58
CA ILE A 41 -20.50 -6.48 -7.71
C ILE A 41 -21.04 -7.29 -6.55
N LYS A 42 -21.54 -8.50 -6.81
CA LYS A 42 -22.08 -9.39 -5.77
C LYS A 42 -20.99 -9.84 -4.82
N LEU A 43 -19.83 -10.24 -5.34
CA LEU A 43 -18.70 -10.65 -4.51
C LEU A 43 -18.25 -9.52 -3.57
N ILE A 44 -17.97 -8.32 -4.11
CA ILE A 44 -17.54 -7.17 -3.30
C ILE A 44 -18.60 -6.78 -2.27
N SER A 45 -19.89 -6.81 -2.65
CA SER A 45 -20.99 -6.51 -1.72
C SER A 45 -21.03 -7.50 -0.57
N GLN A 46 -20.92 -8.81 -0.85
CA GLN A 46 -20.94 -9.85 0.18
C GLN A 46 -19.71 -9.76 1.09
N LEU A 47 -18.51 -9.58 0.54
CA LEU A 47 -17.28 -9.40 1.32
C LEU A 47 -17.38 -8.17 2.23
N THR A 48 -17.87 -7.04 1.71
CA THR A 48 -18.03 -5.80 2.47
C THR A 48 -19.02 -5.98 3.63
N LEU A 49 -20.20 -6.54 3.36
CA LEU A 49 -21.23 -6.74 4.38
C LEU A 49 -20.82 -7.77 5.43
N THR A 50 -20.00 -8.76 5.05
CA THR A 50 -19.56 -9.82 5.97
C THR A 50 -18.41 -9.36 6.85
N PHE A 51 -17.43 -8.63 6.28
CA PHE A 51 -16.13 -8.42 6.94
C PHE A 51 -15.82 -6.98 7.34
N LEU A 52 -16.58 -5.98 6.84
CA LEU A 52 -16.32 -4.56 7.16
C LEU A 52 -17.33 -3.94 8.12
N THR A 53 -18.29 -4.71 8.64
CA THR A 53 -19.20 -4.24 9.68
C THR A 53 -18.67 -4.56 11.06
N VAL A 54 -18.59 -3.56 11.93
CA VAL A 54 -18.15 -3.67 13.32
C VAL A 54 -19.27 -3.27 14.29
N PRO A 55 -19.46 -3.99 15.41
CA PRO A 55 -20.38 -3.58 16.46
C PRO A 55 -20.01 -2.20 17.03
N GLU A 56 -21.03 -1.39 17.31
CA GLU A 56 -20.86 -0.08 17.93
C GLU A 56 -20.16 -0.21 19.29
N GLY A 57 -19.07 0.56 19.49
CA GLY A 57 -18.31 0.58 20.74
C GLY A 57 -17.16 -0.43 20.84
N GLN A 58 -16.91 -1.26 19.83
CA GLN A 58 -15.71 -2.11 19.79
C GLN A 58 -14.52 -1.37 19.17
N PHE A 59 -13.45 -1.24 19.94
CA PHE A 59 -12.14 -0.82 19.42
C PHE A 59 -11.49 -1.98 18.68
N ASN A 60 -11.02 -1.72 17.46
CA ASN A 60 -10.25 -2.65 16.66
C ASN A 60 -8.89 -2.02 16.39
N ASP A 61 -7.82 -2.72 16.77
CA ASP A 61 -6.46 -2.31 16.43
C ASP A 61 -6.10 -2.77 15.00
N GLU A 62 -4.93 -2.34 14.52
CA GLU A 62 -4.44 -2.63 13.17
C GLU A 62 -4.26 -4.12 12.86
N SER A 63 -4.15 -4.96 13.90
CA SER A 63 -4.03 -6.42 13.74
C SER A 63 -5.38 -7.12 13.59
N SER A 64 -6.49 -6.39 13.77
CA SER A 64 -7.82 -6.94 13.60
C SER A 64 -8.08 -7.41 12.16
N ASP A 65 -8.92 -8.44 12.05
CA ASP A 65 -9.32 -8.98 10.75
C ASP A 65 -10.01 -7.94 9.85
N ILE A 66 -10.61 -6.89 10.42
CA ILE A 66 -11.26 -5.83 9.66
C ILE A 66 -10.27 -5.07 8.78
N HIS A 67 -9.08 -4.72 9.30
CA HIS A 67 -8.07 -4.04 8.50
C HIS A 67 -7.47 -4.96 7.42
N LYS A 68 -7.27 -6.25 7.77
CA LYS A 68 -6.87 -7.28 6.80
C LYS A 68 -7.87 -7.34 5.63
N TRP A 69 -9.15 -7.42 5.93
CA TRP A 69 -10.22 -7.51 4.95
C TRP A 69 -10.44 -6.21 4.18
N ALA A 70 -10.31 -5.05 4.82
CA ALA A 70 -10.39 -3.76 4.15
C ALA A 70 -9.34 -3.64 3.03
N ARG A 71 -8.10 -4.03 3.32
CA ARG A 71 -7.02 -4.09 2.32
C ARG A 71 -7.36 -5.04 1.17
N TRP A 72 -7.83 -6.24 1.49
CA TRP A 72 -8.13 -7.23 0.45
C TRP A 72 -9.28 -6.77 -0.45
N ILE A 73 -10.33 -6.18 0.13
CA ILE A 73 -11.47 -5.62 -0.61
C ILE A 73 -11.04 -4.42 -1.46
N GLU A 74 -10.18 -3.54 -0.94
CA GLU A 74 -9.63 -2.41 -1.71
C GLU A 74 -8.84 -2.90 -2.93
N PHE A 75 -7.95 -3.88 -2.73
CA PHE A 75 -7.20 -4.50 -3.82
C PHE A 75 -8.11 -5.12 -4.87
N LEU A 76 -9.10 -5.91 -4.44
CA LEU A 76 -10.07 -6.53 -5.35
C LEU A 76 -10.87 -5.48 -6.12
N THR A 77 -11.31 -4.42 -5.44
CA THR A 77 -12.07 -3.33 -6.07
C THR A 77 -11.22 -2.64 -7.13
N GLY A 78 -9.97 -2.30 -6.81
CA GLY A 78 -9.03 -1.71 -7.76
C GLY A 78 -8.78 -2.62 -8.96
N TYR A 79 -8.57 -3.91 -8.72
CA TYR A 79 -8.39 -4.90 -9.78
C TYR A 79 -9.63 -4.99 -10.69
N LEU A 80 -10.81 -5.17 -10.11
CA LEU A 80 -12.06 -5.34 -10.85
C LEU A 80 -12.45 -4.08 -11.64
N LEU A 81 -12.17 -2.89 -11.11
CA LEU A 81 -12.41 -1.62 -11.82
C LEU A 81 -11.46 -1.40 -13.00
N ALA A 82 -10.24 -1.96 -12.94
CA ALA A 82 -9.25 -1.81 -13.99
C ALA A 82 -9.46 -2.79 -15.17
N HIS A 83 -10.38 -3.74 -15.04
CA HIS A 83 -10.61 -4.79 -16.03
C HIS A 83 -12.04 -4.77 -16.55
N ASN A 84 -12.25 -5.37 -17.73
CA ASN A 84 -13.59 -5.50 -18.31
C ASN A 84 -14.46 -6.40 -17.43
N TYR A 85 -15.74 -6.05 -17.34
CA TYR A 85 -16.70 -6.85 -16.59
C TYR A 85 -16.84 -8.26 -17.21
N PRO A 86 -16.58 -9.33 -16.44
CA PRO A 86 -16.60 -10.71 -16.94
C PRO A 86 -18.01 -11.11 -17.40
N GLN A 87 -18.08 -11.93 -18.44
CA GLN A 87 -19.33 -12.44 -19.00
C GLN A 87 -19.58 -13.87 -18.51
N ASN A 88 -20.85 -14.28 -18.40
CA ASN A 88 -21.26 -15.62 -17.95
C ASN A 88 -20.76 -16.00 -16.55
N VAL A 89 -20.93 -15.09 -15.59
CA VAL A 89 -20.53 -15.27 -14.20
C VAL A 89 -21.64 -15.83 -13.31
N LYS A 90 -21.24 -16.49 -12.22
CA LYS A 90 -22.13 -16.87 -11.12
C LYS A 90 -22.59 -15.60 -10.39
N THR A 91 -23.89 -15.35 -10.37
CA THR A 91 -24.50 -14.16 -9.74
C THR A 91 -24.92 -14.40 -8.29
N GLU A 92 -25.16 -15.65 -7.92
CA GLU A 92 -25.44 -16.07 -6.55
C GLU A 92 -24.13 -16.43 -5.86
N ILE A 93 -23.67 -15.56 -4.96
CA ILE A 93 -22.45 -15.75 -4.18
C ILE A 93 -22.83 -16.34 -2.83
N ASP A 94 -22.30 -17.51 -2.52
CA ASP A 94 -22.54 -18.25 -1.28
C ASP A 94 -21.30 -18.29 -0.38
N GLY A 95 -21.43 -18.92 0.79
CA GLY A 95 -20.33 -19.00 1.77
C GLY A 95 -19.12 -19.80 1.29
N GLU A 96 -19.30 -20.76 0.36
CA GLU A 96 -18.19 -21.51 -0.21
C GLU A 96 -17.39 -20.63 -1.18
N ASP A 97 -18.06 -19.78 -1.96
CA ASP A 97 -17.37 -18.79 -2.79
C ASP A 97 -16.56 -17.80 -1.95
N LEU A 98 -17.11 -17.32 -0.84
CA LEU A 98 -16.42 -16.39 0.06
C LEU A 98 -15.18 -17.04 0.68
N LYS A 99 -15.28 -18.30 1.09
CA LYS A 99 -14.15 -19.07 1.61
C LYS A 99 -13.08 -19.31 0.54
N ASN A 100 -13.47 -19.64 -0.68
CA ASN A 100 -12.53 -19.81 -1.79
C ASN A 100 -11.82 -18.49 -2.14
N ALA A 101 -12.53 -17.36 -2.05
CA ALA A 101 -11.95 -16.03 -2.19
C ALA A 101 -10.97 -15.73 -1.06
N GLU A 102 -11.34 -16.00 0.21
CA GLU A 102 -10.47 -15.86 1.37
C GLU A 102 -9.18 -16.67 1.21
N ASP A 103 -9.28 -17.96 0.87
CA ASP A 103 -8.13 -18.85 0.71
C ASP A 103 -7.21 -18.37 -0.41
N SER A 104 -7.78 -17.90 -1.52
CA SER A 104 -7.02 -17.39 -2.66
C SER A 104 -6.31 -16.07 -2.33
N LEU A 105 -7.00 -15.15 -1.66
CA LEU A 105 -6.43 -13.88 -1.19
C LEU A 105 -5.33 -14.13 -0.16
N SER A 106 -5.58 -15.01 0.81
CA SER A 106 -4.62 -15.37 1.85
C SER A 106 -3.33 -15.92 1.26
N LYS A 107 -3.42 -16.84 0.30
CA LYS A 107 -2.25 -17.39 -0.43
C LYS A 107 -1.51 -16.31 -1.21
N TYR A 108 -2.23 -15.47 -1.96
CA TYR A 108 -1.63 -14.39 -2.73
C TYR A 108 -0.90 -13.39 -1.84
N PHE A 109 -1.56 -12.82 -0.83
CA PHE A 109 -0.96 -11.83 0.05
C PHE A 109 0.16 -12.40 0.92
N SER A 110 0.10 -13.68 1.29
CA SER A 110 1.20 -14.37 1.98
C SER A 110 2.43 -14.50 1.07
N SER A 111 2.26 -14.87 -0.20
CA SER A 111 3.35 -14.91 -1.17
C SER A 111 3.94 -13.52 -1.42
N VAL A 112 3.09 -12.48 -1.50
CA VAL A 112 3.54 -11.08 -1.65
C VAL A 112 4.34 -10.64 -0.43
N SER A 113 3.84 -10.90 0.79
CA SER A 113 4.57 -10.64 2.04
C SER A 113 5.96 -11.27 2.01
N PHE A 114 6.04 -12.56 1.68
CA PHE A 114 7.30 -13.29 1.66
C PHE A 114 8.24 -12.81 0.56
N TYR A 115 7.70 -12.47 -0.61
CA TYR A 115 8.47 -11.86 -1.69
C TYR A 115 9.09 -10.53 -1.26
N LEU A 116 8.32 -9.61 -0.66
CA LEU A 116 8.80 -8.31 -0.22
C LEU A 116 9.86 -8.42 0.89
N ILE A 117 9.71 -9.35 1.83
CA ILE A 117 10.69 -9.58 2.91
C ILE A 117 11.99 -10.18 2.37
N SER A 118 11.89 -11.04 1.34
CA SER A 118 13.06 -11.69 0.73
C SER A 118 13.72 -10.85 -0.38
N GLU A 119 13.02 -9.84 -0.90
CA GLU A 119 13.51 -8.90 -1.90
C GLU A 119 14.66 -8.07 -1.31
N ARG A 120 15.75 -7.95 -2.06
CA ARG A 120 16.90 -7.13 -1.66
C ARG A 120 17.00 -5.91 -2.56
N PRO A 121 17.22 -4.71 -2.01
CA PRO A 121 17.64 -3.57 -2.82
C PRO A 121 18.93 -3.92 -3.56
N ASN A 122 19.06 -3.51 -4.83
CA ASN A 122 20.32 -3.75 -5.53
C ASN A 122 21.48 -3.08 -4.79
N VAL A 123 22.60 -3.78 -4.72
CA VAL A 123 23.85 -3.20 -4.21
C VAL A 123 24.53 -2.51 -5.38
N GLY A 124 24.11 -1.29 -5.68
CA GLY A 124 24.57 -0.54 -6.86
C GLY A 124 24.15 0.93 -6.86
N LYS A 125 24.31 1.61 -8.01
CA LYS A 125 23.97 3.03 -8.18
C LYS A 125 22.50 3.34 -7.93
N ASP A 126 21.61 2.38 -8.12
CA ASP A 126 20.16 2.57 -8.00
C ASP A 126 19.59 2.18 -6.62
N ARG A 127 20.45 1.91 -5.63
CA ARG A 127 20.05 1.44 -4.30
C ARG A 127 19.02 2.34 -3.62
N GLU A 128 19.15 3.66 -3.74
CA GLU A 128 18.24 4.62 -3.12
C GLU A 128 16.85 4.58 -3.77
N ILE A 129 16.81 4.48 -5.10
CA ILE A 129 15.56 4.35 -5.86
C ILE A 129 14.88 3.02 -5.51
N ASP A 130 15.64 1.92 -5.49
CA ASP A 130 15.14 0.60 -5.12
C ASP A 130 14.58 0.58 -3.68
N LEU A 131 15.22 1.28 -2.75
CA LEU A 131 14.75 1.41 -1.38
C LEU A 131 13.42 2.19 -1.31
N VAL A 132 13.31 3.29 -2.05
CA VAL A 132 12.06 4.06 -2.13
C VAL A 132 10.94 3.23 -2.72
N ILE A 133 11.22 2.46 -3.78
CA ILE A 133 10.24 1.54 -4.39
C ILE A 133 9.84 0.46 -3.39
N HIS A 134 10.78 -0.13 -2.66
CA HIS A 134 10.51 -1.15 -1.65
C HIS A 134 9.61 -0.62 -0.52
N LEU A 135 9.94 0.57 0.01
CA LEU A 135 9.13 1.24 1.02
C LEU A 135 7.73 1.58 0.48
N ALA A 136 7.63 2.10 -0.74
CA ALA A 136 6.33 2.41 -1.35
C ALA A 136 5.48 1.16 -1.58
N LYS A 137 6.07 0.02 -1.97
CA LYS A 137 5.38 -1.27 -2.07
C LYS A 137 4.85 -1.70 -0.69
N ASN A 138 5.67 -1.59 0.36
CA ASN A 138 5.26 -1.96 1.72
C ASN A 138 4.15 -1.04 2.25
N ASP A 139 4.30 0.27 2.09
CA ASP A 139 3.31 1.28 2.52
C ASP A 139 1.99 1.10 1.79
N SER A 140 2.02 0.97 0.45
CA SER A 140 0.80 0.82 -0.34
C SER A 140 0.02 -0.45 -0.03
N LEU A 141 0.70 -1.52 0.40
CA LEU A 141 0.09 -2.83 0.67
C LEU A 141 -0.24 -3.08 2.14
N TYR A 142 0.48 -2.52 3.10
CA TYR A 142 0.34 -2.88 4.52
C TYR A 142 0.05 -1.70 5.42
N VAL A 143 0.52 -0.49 5.07
CA VAL A 143 0.30 0.68 5.91
C VAL A 143 -1.04 1.32 5.53
N ARG A 144 -1.98 1.22 6.44
CA ARG A 144 -3.24 1.98 6.42
C ARG A 144 -3.21 2.80 7.69
N GLY A 145 -2.53 3.95 7.59
CA GLY A 145 -1.99 4.71 8.73
C GLY A 145 -2.89 4.71 9.97
N GLU A 146 -2.24 4.62 11.13
CA GLU A 146 -2.83 4.48 12.48
C GLU A 146 -4.02 5.41 12.77
N SER A 147 -4.06 6.56 12.08
CA SER A 147 -5.16 7.51 12.09
C SER A 147 -5.02 8.48 10.90
N TYR A 148 -6.08 9.18 10.53
CA TYR A 148 -5.95 10.27 9.56
C TYR A 148 -4.96 11.33 10.09
N PRO A 149 -4.18 12.01 9.22
CA PRO A 149 -3.19 13.00 9.67
C PRO A 149 -3.74 14.08 10.62
N HIS A 150 -5.01 14.46 10.47
CA HIS A 150 -5.66 15.42 11.38
C HIS A 150 -5.95 14.83 12.77
N GLN A 151 -6.24 13.53 12.87
CA GLN A 151 -6.46 12.83 14.15
C GLN A 151 -5.15 12.68 14.91
N LEU A 152 -4.06 12.27 14.25
CA LEU A 152 -2.72 12.23 14.87
C LEU A 152 -2.29 13.62 15.36
N ARG A 153 -2.59 14.67 14.58
CA ARG A 153 -2.33 16.05 14.97
C ARG A 153 -3.09 16.45 16.24
N ASN A 154 -4.38 16.10 16.33
CA ASN A 154 -5.19 16.41 17.50
C ASN A 154 -4.65 15.69 18.73
N VAL A 155 -4.34 14.39 18.62
CA VAL A 155 -3.76 13.60 19.71
C VAL A 155 -2.41 14.18 20.16
N ALA A 156 -1.52 14.51 19.22
CA ALA A 156 -0.24 15.12 19.54
C ALA A 156 -0.40 16.48 20.22
N HIS A 157 -1.35 17.31 19.74
CA HIS A 157 -1.66 18.57 20.38
C HIS A 157 -2.17 18.35 21.81
N ASP A 158 -3.14 17.47 22.01
CA ASP A 158 -3.78 17.27 23.30
C ASP A 158 -2.84 16.67 24.35
N ILE A 159 -1.93 15.78 23.95
CA ILE A 159 -0.93 15.19 24.85
C ILE A 159 0.15 16.19 25.23
N TYR A 160 0.64 16.99 24.28
CA TYR A 160 1.84 17.80 24.50
C TYR A 160 1.57 19.28 24.79
N ALA A 161 0.41 19.83 24.44
CA ALA A 161 0.09 21.25 24.64
C ALA A 161 0.08 21.65 26.12
N GLN A 162 -0.22 20.71 27.03
CA GLN A 162 -0.09 20.91 28.47
C GLN A 162 1.34 21.25 28.92
N HIS A 163 2.35 20.99 28.09
CA HIS A 163 3.76 21.29 28.34
C HIS A 163 4.27 22.51 27.58
N ASN A 164 3.40 23.31 26.96
CA ASN A 164 3.80 24.45 26.13
C ASN A 164 4.72 25.45 26.85
N GLU A 165 4.56 25.64 28.15
CA GLU A 165 5.46 26.51 28.93
C GLU A 165 6.90 26.01 28.90
N TRP A 166 7.10 24.71 29.13
CA TRP A 166 8.42 24.09 29.06
C TRP A 166 9.01 24.20 27.64
N PHE A 167 8.21 23.91 26.61
CA PHE A 167 8.64 24.01 25.21
C PHE A 167 9.05 25.45 24.84
N THR A 168 8.29 26.44 25.29
CA THR A 168 8.61 27.85 25.03
C THR A 168 9.91 28.26 25.73
N GLN A 169 10.10 27.86 26.99
CA GLN A 169 11.29 28.23 27.77
C GLN A 169 12.57 27.54 27.27
N ASN A 170 12.48 26.30 26.79
CA ASN A 170 13.66 25.51 26.43
C ASN A 170 13.94 25.47 24.93
N LEU A 171 12.91 25.56 24.09
CA LEU A 171 13.00 25.37 22.63
C LEU A 171 12.52 26.58 21.84
N GLY A 172 11.85 27.55 22.48
CA GLY A 172 11.43 28.80 21.86
C GLY A 172 10.18 28.71 20.98
N PHE A 173 9.42 27.62 21.06
CA PHE A 173 8.17 27.43 20.33
C PHE A 173 7.15 26.62 21.13
N THR A 174 5.88 26.68 20.77
CA THR A 174 4.82 25.81 21.33
C THR A 174 4.62 24.55 20.48
N ILE A 175 3.89 23.56 21.01
CA ILE A 175 3.50 22.38 20.24
C ILE A 175 2.67 22.75 19.01
N SER A 176 1.79 23.75 19.15
CA SER A 176 1.01 24.27 18.02
C SER A 176 1.89 24.84 16.91
N ASP A 177 2.96 25.54 17.28
CA ASP A 177 3.93 26.08 16.32
C ASP A 177 4.68 24.93 15.63
N ALA A 178 5.14 23.92 16.38
CA ALA A 178 5.82 22.76 15.83
C ALA A 178 4.94 21.99 14.83
N LEU A 179 3.68 21.74 15.19
CA LEU A 179 2.69 21.11 14.30
C LEU A 179 2.42 21.96 13.06
N SER A 180 2.36 23.28 13.21
CA SER A 180 2.18 24.22 12.09
C SER A 180 3.39 24.23 11.15
N ILE A 181 4.61 24.23 11.69
CA ILE A 181 5.85 24.17 10.91
C ILE A 181 5.90 22.86 10.12
N SER A 182 5.64 21.72 10.77
CA SER A 182 5.58 20.42 10.11
C SER A 182 4.61 20.42 8.93
N ARG A 183 3.41 20.97 9.12
CA ARG A 183 2.42 21.10 8.05
C ARG A 183 2.92 21.97 6.91
N SER A 184 3.51 23.14 7.21
CA SER A 184 4.04 24.03 6.18
C SER A 184 5.14 23.37 5.34
N ILE A 185 5.99 22.54 5.96
CA ILE A 185 7.01 21.77 5.25
C ILE A 185 6.36 20.76 4.29
N ILE A 186 5.36 20.00 4.76
CA ILE A 186 4.61 19.04 3.94
C ILE A 186 3.91 19.75 2.76
N ASP A 187 3.24 20.87 3.04
CA ASP A 187 2.52 21.64 2.03
C ASP A 187 3.49 22.20 0.96
N GLU A 188 4.65 22.71 1.36
CA GLU A 188 5.68 23.20 0.44
C GLU A 188 6.29 22.06 -0.41
N TYR A 189 6.53 20.90 0.20
CA TYR A 189 7.02 19.72 -0.51
C TYR A 189 6.02 19.24 -1.56
N ASN A 190 4.75 19.12 -1.17
CA ASN A 190 3.65 18.74 -2.07
C ASN A 190 3.47 19.76 -3.20
N ARG A 191 3.59 21.05 -2.90
CA ARG A 191 3.54 22.11 -3.92
C ARG A 191 4.63 21.91 -4.96
N ARG A 192 5.89 21.75 -4.53
CA ARG A 192 7.03 21.55 -5.45
C ARG A 192 6.88 20.28 -6.31
N ILE A 193 6.46 19.17 -5.72
CA ILE A 193 6.20 17.94 -6.49
C ILE A 193 5.12 18.15 -7.54
N ASN A 194 4.03 18.82 -7.18
CA ASN A 194 2.94 19.07 -8.12
C ASN A 194 3.36 20.04 -9.22
N ASP A 195 4.11 21.09 -8.90
CA ASP A 195 4.66 22.04 -9.88
C ASP A 195 5.57 21.31 -10.88
N GLU A 196 6.47 20.45 -10.38
CA GLU A 196 7.36 19.65 -11.23
C GLU A 196 6.58 18.66 -12.10
N LYS A 197 5.59 17.97 -11.54
CA LYS A 197 4.70 17.07 -12.29
C LYS A 197 4.00 17.79 -13.44
N GLN A 198 3.54 19.03 -13.24
CA GLN A 198 2.94 19.83 -14.31
C GLN A 198 3.97 20.27 -15.35
N SER A 199 5.18 20.67 -14.92
CA SER A 199 6.29 21.00 -15.79
C SER A 199 6.66 19.82 -16.70
N CYS A 200 6.87 18.62 -16.14
CA CYS A 200 7.16 17.42 -16.92
C CYS A 200 6.06 17.07 -17.92
N LYS A 201 4.78 17.21 -17.53
CA LYS A 201 3.65 16.99 -18.45
C LYS A 201 3.66 17.96 -19.63
N LYS A 202 4.00 19.23 -19.39
CA LYS A 202 4.11 20.26 -20.43
C LYS A 202 5.26 19.96 -21.38
N GLN A 203 6.44 19.67 -20.84
CA GLN A 203 7.62 19.28 -21.62
C GLN A 203 7.38 18.04 -22.47
N ALA A 204 6.72 17.02 -21.92
CA ALA A 204 6.37 15.80 -22.65
C ALA A 204 5.44 16.09 -23.83
N ARG A 205 4.47 17.00 -23.68
CA ARG A 205 3.58 17.43 -24.77
C ARG A 205 4.34 18.18 -25.85
N GLU A 206 5.17 19.16 -25.47
CA GLU A 206 5.99 19.94 -26.39
C GLU A 206 6.93 19.03 -27.21
N TYR A 207 7.52 18.03 -26.57
CA TYR A 207 8.37 17.03 -27.22
C TYR A 207 7.61 16.19 -28.26
N VAL A 208 6.40 15.72 -27.93
CA VAL A 208 5.55 14.98 -28.87
C VAL A 208 5.14 15.86 -30.06
N GLU A 209 4.76 17.12 -29.81
CA GLU A 209 4.41 18.07 -30.86
C GLU A 209 5.59 18.40 -31.79
N GLU A 210 6.82 18.50 -31.24
CA GLU A 210 8.03 18.65 -32.05
C GLU A 210 8.31 17.43 -32.94
N LEU A 211 8.12 16.21 -32.41
CA LEU A 211 8.30 14.98 -33.17
C LEU A 211 7.28 14.88 -34.32
N ILE A 212 6.02 15.25 -34.06
CA ILE A 212 4.97 15.29 -35.09
C ILE A 212 5.27 16.34 -36.17
N LYS A 213 5.90 17.47 -35.83
CA LYS A 213 6.29 18.50 -36.81
C LYS A 213 7.52 18.14 -37.64
N LYS A 214 8.37 17.23 -37.16
CA LYS A 214 9.63 16.82 -37.81
C LYS A 214 9.49 15.54 -38.66
N GLY A 215 8.43 14.76 -38.46
CA GLY A 215 8.07 13.58 -39.28
C GLY A 215 7.07 13.91 -40.36
#